data_AF-A0A840FII9-F1
#
_entry.id   AF-A0A840FII9-F1
#
_cell.length_a   1.000
_cell.length_b   1.000
_cell.length_c   1.000
_cell.angle_alpha   90.00
_cell.angle_beta   90.00
_cell.angle_gamma   90.00
#
_symmetry.space_group_name_H-M   'P 1'
#
loop_
_entity.id
_entity.type
_entity.pdbx_description
1 polymer ?
#
loop_
_entity_poly.entity_id
_entity_poly.type
_entity_poly.pdbx_seq_one_letter_code
_entity_poly.pdbx_strand_id
1 'polypeptide(L)'
;MAQAAPASAQSCACPASPNLDDLALQACDDADNLNDVMRAYAALRKLVDTSALNDSEELTPSRTELSALLGVLNDALTARIDAINLAAGAVREALQGRKPGLA
;
A
#
# COMPACT_ATOMS: atom_id res chain seq x y z
N MET A 1 35.86 -41.56 26.41
CA MET A 1 35.57 -40.12 26.40
C MET A 1 34.61 -39.85 25.25
N ALA A 2 33.38 -39.42 25.53
CA ALA A 2 32.42 -38.98 24.52
C ALA A 2 31.66 -37.78 25.11
N GLN A 3 31.92 -36.59 24.60
CA GLN A 3 31.27 -35.34 25.01
C GLN A 3 30.01 -35.15 24.15
N ALA A 4 28.85 -35.09 24.80
CA ALA A 4 27.62 -34.62 24.18
C ALA A 4 27.59 -33.09 24.21
N ALA A 5 27.48 -32.45 23.05
CA ALA A 5 27.25 -31.01 22.92
C ALA A 5 25.77 -30.69 23.19
N PRO A 6 25.43 -29.60 23.91
CA PRO A 6 24.05 -29.17 24.02
C PRO A 6 23.64 -28.47 22.71
N ALA A 7 22.61 -28.99 22.07
CA ALA A 7 21.95 -28.34 20.95
C ALA A 7 21.31 -27.03 21.44
N SER A 8 21.68 -25.93 20.80
CA SER A 8 21.12 -24.59 21.03
C SER A 8 19.59 -24.64 21.05
N ALA A 9 19.01 -24.23 22.18
CA ALA A 9 17.61 -23.88 22.25
C ALA A 9 17.36 -22.70 21.31
N GLN A 10 16.85 -22.98 20.11
CA GLN A 10 16.29 -21.96 19.24
C GLN A 10 15.06 -21.40 19.95
N SER A 11 15.24 -20.24 20.57
CA SER A 11 14.17 -19.39 21.08
C SER A 11 13.15 -19.22 19.97
N CYS A 12 11.99 -19.84 20.15
CA CYS A 12 10.82 -19.62 19.31
C CYS A 12 10.48 -18.14 19.42
N ALA A 13 10.81 -17.36 18.38
CA ALA A 13 10.45 -15.96 18.33
C ALA A 13 8.94 -15.88 18.14
N CYS A 14 8.21 -15.77 19.26
CA CYS A 14 6.81 -15.35 19.22
C CYS A 14 6.75 -13.98 18.51
N PRO A 15 5.74 -13.72 17.66
CA PRO A 15 5.56 -12.40 17.09
C PRO A 15 5.35 -11.44 18.26
N ALA A 16 6.29 -10.50 18.45
CA ALA A 16 6.20 -9.51 19.49
C ALA A 16 4.87 -8.75 19.31
N SER A 17 4.08 -8.67 20.37
CA SER A 17 2.89 -7.81 20.39
C SER A 17 3.30 -6.40 19.98
N PRO A 18 2.59 -5.74 19.06
CA PRO A 18 2.98 -4.43 18.56
C PRO A 18 3.09 -3.44 19.72
N ASN A 19 4.18 -2.67 19.75
CA ASN A 19 4.39 -1.64 20.75
C ASN A 19 3.30 -0.56 20.60
N LEU A 20 2.77 -0.07 21.72
CA LEU A 20 1.77 1.01 21.75
C LEU A 20 2.28 2.28 21.07
N ASP A 21 3.59 2.56 21.17
CA ASP A 21 4.21 3.71 20.51
C ASP A 21 4.18 3.56 18.98
N ASP A 22 4.46 2.36 18.46
CA ASP A 22 4.41 2.06 17.02
C ASP A 22 2.97 2.16 16.49
N LEU A 23 1.99 1.69 17.28
CA LEU A 23 0.57 1.83 16.96
C LEU A 23 0.10 3.28 16.93
N ALA A 24 0.59 4.12 17.85
CA ALA A 24 0.27 5.54 17.88
C ALA A 24 0.86 6.29 16.67
N LEU A 25 2.10 5.96 16.29
CA LEU A 25 2.72 6.50 15.07
C LEU A 25 1.95 6.08 13.82
N GLN A 26 1.61 4.80 13.70
CA GLN A 26 0.82 4.29 12.57
C GLN A 26 -0.54 4.99 12.48
N ALA A 27 -1.22 5.23 13.61
CA ALA A 27 -2.51 5.92 13.62
C ALA A 27 -2.39 7.39 13.17
N CYS A 28 -1.26 8.05 13.45
CA CYS A 28 -0.98 9.40 12.93
C CYS A 28 -0.76 9.37 11.41
N ASP A 29 0.06 8.44 10.92
CA ASP A 29 0.32 8.27 9.49
C ASP A 29 -0.98 7.95 8.72
N ASP A 30 -1.83 7.10 9.30
CA ASP A 30 -3.15 6.76 8.74
C ASP A 30 -4.08 7.98 8.70
N ALA A 31 -4.03 8.85 9.70
CA ALA A 31 -4.83 10.09 9.74
C ALA A 31 -4.36 11.14 8.73
N ASP A 32 -3.04 11.23 8.49
CA ASP A 32 -2.46 12.09 7.45
C ASP A 32 -2.84 11.57 6.05
N ASN A 33 -2.73 10.26 5.82
CA ASN A 33 -3.18 9.62 4.59
C ASN A 33 -4.68 9.86 4.33
N LEU A 34 -5.53 9.74 5.37
CA LEU A 34 -6.96 10.04 5.25
C LEU A 34 -7.21 11.51 4.87
N ASN A 35 -6.44 12.45 5.43
CA ASN A 35 -6.53 13.86 5.06
C ASN A 35 -6.21 14.10 3.58
N ASP A 36 -5.19 13.42 3.06
CA ASP A 36 -4.81 13.51 1.66
C ASP A 36 -5.89 12.92 0.75
N VAL A 37 -6.51 11.80 1.13
CA VAL A 37 -7.68 11.24 0.43
C VAL A 37 -8.85 12.22 0.42
N MET A 38 -9.15 12.88 1.54
CA MET A 38 -10.22 13.88 1.60
C MET A 38 -9.94 15.11 0.73
N ARG A 39 -8.68 15.56 0.66
CA ARG A 39 -8.26 16.66 -0.24
C ARG A 39 -8.32 16.25 -1.70
N ALA A 40 -7.92 15.03 -2.03
CA ALA A 40 -8.05 14.46 -3.37
C ALA A 40 -9.53 14.40 -3.81
N TYR A 41 -10.43 13.98 -2.91
CA TYR A 41 -11.86 13.96 -3.17
C TYR A 41 -12.44 15.36 -3.36
N ALA A 42 -12.01 16.36 -2.58
CA ALA A 42 -12.40 17.75 -2.79
C ALA A 42 -11.96 18.27 -4.17
N ALA A 43 -10.76 17.90 -4.63
CA ALA A 43 -10.29 18.20 -5.98
C ALA A 43 -11.20 17.59 -7.05
N LEU A 44 -11.53 16.29 -6.92
CA LEU A 44 -12.42 15.58 -7.84
C LEU A 44 -13.83 16.18 -7.85
N ARG A 45 -14.37 16.53 -6.69
CA ARG A 45 -15.69 17.15 -6.59
C ARG A 45 -15.73 18.48 -7.34
N LYS A 46 -14.69 19.32 -7.19
CA LYS A 46 -14.58 20.55 -7.97
C LYS A 46 -14.57 20.25 -9.46
N LEU A 47 -13.72 19.31 -9.91
CA LEU A 47 -13.57 18.96 -11.33
C LEU A 47 -14.78 18.28 -11.98
N VAL A 48 -15.58 17.52 -11.21
CA VAL A 48 -16.68 16.69 -11.74
C VAL A 48 -18.06 17.33 -11.52
N ASP A 49 -18.26 18.08 -10.43
CA ASP A 49 -19.52 18.77 -10.15
C ASP A 49 -19.52 20.17 -10.79
N THR A 50 -19.54 20.19 -12.13
CA THR A 50 -19.62 21.43 -12.90
C THR A 50 -21.02 22.04 -12.89
N SER A 51 -22.01 21.34 -12.33
CA SER A 51 -23.42 21.73 -12.25
C SER A 51 -23.68 22.94 -11.36
N ALA A 52 -22.80 23.20 -10.39
CA ALA A 52 -22.88 24.34 -9.48
C ALA A 52 -22.14 25.59 -10.01
N LEU A 53 -21.37 25.46 -11.11
CA LEU A 53 -20.69 26.57 -11.74
C LEU A 53 -21.68 27.28 -12.67
N ASN A 54 -21.95 28.56 -12.39
CA ASN A 54 -22.46 29.43 -13.45
C ASN A 54 -21.42 29.41 -14.60
N ASP A 55 -21.84 29.51 -15.87
CA ASP A 55 -21.02 29.34 -17.10
C ASP A 55 -19.70 30.17 -17.18
N SER A 56 -19.39 30.97 -16.17
CA SER A 56 -18.24 31.85 -16.03
C SER A 56 -17.29 31.51 -14.86
N GLU A 57 -17.60 30.55 -13.99
CA GLU A 57 -16.70 30.18 -12.88
C GLU A 57 -15.65 29.16 -13.32
N GLU A 58 -14.38 29.53 -13.17
CA GLU A 58 -13.24 28.71 -13.54
C GLU A 58 -12.99 27.62 -12.48
N LEU A 59 -12.85 26.38 -12.92
CA LEU A 59 -12.49 25.24 -12.07
C LEU A 59 -11.10 25.46 -11.47
N THR A 60 -11.05 25.87 -10.20
CA THR A 60 -9.78 26.22 -9.52
C THR A 60 -9.51 25.34 -8.31
N PRO A 61 -9.23 24.02 -8.49
CA PRO A 61 -8.62 23.23 -7.44
C PRO A 61 -7.24 23.80 -7.09
N SER A 62 -6.94 23.89 -5.81
CA SER A 62 -5.64 24.36 -5.34
C SER A 62 -4.54 23.37 -5.71
N ARG A 63 -3.29 23.85 -5.78
CA ARG A 63 -2.13 23.00 -6.01
C ARG A 63 -2.03 21.87 -4.98
N THR A 64 -2.36 22.13 -3.71
CA THR A 64 -2.35 21.13 -2.63
C THR A 64 -3.40 20.04 -2.87
N GLU A 65 -4.60 20.41 -3.31
CA GLU A 65 -5.67 19.46 -3.65
C GLU A 65 -5.28 18.59 -4.86
N LEU A 66 -4.68 19.19 -5.89
CA LEU A 66 -4.16 18.46 -7.04
C LEU A 66 -2.99 17.54 -6.66
N SER A 67 -2.06 18.00 -5.83
CA SER A 67 -0.94 17.18 -5.33
C SER A 67 -1.41 16.00 -4.50
N ALA A 68 -2.42 16.19 -3.64
CA ALA A 68 -3.04 15.11 -2.89
C ALA A 68 -3.72 14.10 -3.82
N LEU A 69 -4.44 14.57 -4.85
CA LEU A 69 -5.05 13.71 -5.86
C LEU A 69 -4.02 12.87 -6.63
N LEU A 70 -2.91 13.49 -7.04
CA LEU A 70 -1.79 12.81 -7.69
C LEU A 70 -1.12 11.79 -6.77
N GLY A 71 -0.97 12.11 -5.47
CA GLY A 71 -0.44 11.19 -4.46
C GLY A 71 -1.28 9.92 -4.35
N VAL A 72 -2.58 10.08 -4.07
CA VAL A 72 -3.51 8.95 -3.95
C VAL A 72 -3.56 8.09 -5.22
N LEU A 73 -3.51 8.72 -6.40
CA LEU A 73 -3.47 8.00 -7.67
C LEU A 73 -2.17 7.19 -7.83
N ASN A 74 -1.03 7.78 -7.45
CA ASN A 74 0.28 7.13 -7.53
C ASN A 74 0.37 5.92 -6.60
N ASP A 75 -0.14 6.03 -5.37
CA ASP A 75 -0.14 4.93 -4.40
C ASP A 75 -1.01 3.77 -4.90
N ALA A 76 -2.19 4.07 -5.44
CA ALA A 76 -3.06 3.07 -6.03
C ALA A 76 -2.45 2.38 -7.26
N LEU A 77 -1.69 3.13 -8.09
CA LEU A 77 -0.97 2.57 -9.24
C LEU A 77 0.18 1.65 -8.79
N THR A 78 0.96 2.09 -7.81
CA THR A 78 2.06 1.31 -7.22
C THR A 78 1.54 -0.01 -6.66
N ALA A 79 0.48 0.03 -5.84
CA ALA A 79 -0.12 -1.18 -5.28
C ALA A 79 -0.60 -2.17 -6.35
N ARG A 80 -1.13 -1.67 -7.49
CA ARG A 80 -1.53 -2.52 -8.62
C ARG A 80 -0.34 -3.12 -9.36
N ILE A 81 0.74 -2.37 -9.55
CA ILE A 81 1.98 -2.87 -10.16
C ILE A 81 2.54 -4.01 -9.31
N ASP A 82 2.58 -3.85 -7.99
CA ASP A 82 3.07 -4.86 -7.06
C ASP A 82 2.20 -6.12 -7.09
N ALA A 83 0.87 -5.97 -7.09
CA ALA A 83 -0.06 -7.08 -7.22
C ALA A 83 0.13 -7.85 -8.55
N ILE A 84 0.35 -7.13 -9.66
CA ILE A 84 0.65 -7.75 -10.96
C ILE A 84 1.99 -8.48 -10.93
N ASN A 85 3.03 -7.89 -10.34
CA ASN A 85 4.34 -8.52 -10.22
C ASN A 85 4.28 -9.82 -9.40
N LEU A 86 3.54 -9.79 -8.29
CA LEU A 86 3.28 -10.98 -7.46
C LEU A 86 2.53 -12.06 -8.25
N ALA A 87 1.47 -11.69 -8.95
CA ALA A 87 0.70 -12.63 -9.78
C ALA A 87 1.55 -13.21 -10.91
N ALA A 88 2.36 -12.40 -11.60
CA ALA A 88 3.26 -12.84 -12.65
C ALA A 88 4.35 -13.78 -12.11
N GLY A 89 4.88 -13.50 -10.90
CA GLY A 89 5.79 -14.38 -10.18
C GLY A 89 5.14 -15.73 -9.88
N ALA A 90 3.93 -15.74 -9.31
CA ALA A 90 3.19 -16.97 -9.02
C ALA A 90 2.91 -17.80 -10.28
N VAL A 91 2.54 -17.16 -11.40
CA VAL A 91 2.36 -17.85 -12.70
C VAL A 91 3.68 -18.47 -13.18
N ARG A 92 4.79 -17.73 -13.08
CA ARG A 92 6.11 -18.23 -13.47
C ARG A 92 6.51 -19.45 -12.63
N GLU A 93 6.37 -19.37 -11.32
CA GLU A 93 6.65 -20.49 -10.41
C GLU A 93 5.78 -21.71 -10.72
N ALA A 94 4.48 -21.50 -10.97
CA ALA A 94 3.58 -22.58 -11.36
C ALA A 94 4.00 -23.25 -12.68
N LEU A 95 4.43 -22.47 -13.69
CA LEU A 95 4.94 -23.01 -14.95
C LEU A 95 6.27 -23.75 -14.80
N GLN A 96 7.15 -23.29 -13.91
CA GLN A 96 8.43 -23.96 -13.62
C GLN A 96 8.23 -25.23 -12.78
N GLY A 97 7.33 -25.21 -11.80
CA GLY A 97 6.88 -26.40 -11.06
C GLY A 97 6.13 -27.40 -11.94
N ARG A 98 5.54 -26.94 -13.05
CA ARG A 98 4.89 -27.77 -14.09
C ARG A 98 5.87 -28.25 -15.17
N LYS A 99 7.19 -28.16 -15.00
CA LYS A 99 8.15 -28.70 -15.98
C LYS A 99 7.81 -30.17 -16.26
N PRO A 100 7.32 -30.54 -17.46
CA PRO A 100 6.90 -31.89 -17.74
C PRO A 100 8.14 -32.72 -18.09
N GLY A 101 8.49 -33.68 -17.24
CA GLY A 101 9.52 -34.66 -17.55
C GLY A 101 10.37 -35.09 -16.36
N LEU A 102 9.77 -35.81 -15.40
CA LEU A 102 10.42 -36.93 -14.72
C LEU A 102 9.35 -37.77 -14.00
N ALA A 103 8.67 -38.64 -14.76
CA ALA A 103 7.95 -39.82 -14.28
C ALA A 103 8.17 -40.93 -15.31
#